data_AF-A0A974HH56-F1
#
_entry.id   AF-A0A974HH56-F1
#
_cell.length_a   1.000
_cell.length_b   1.000
_cell.length_c   1.000
_cell.angle_alpha   90.00
_cell.angle_beta   90.00
_cell.angle_gamma   90.00
#
_symmetry.space_group_name_H-M   'P 1'
#
loop_
_entity.id
_entity.type
_entity.pdbx_description
1 polymer ?
#
loop_
_entity_poly.entity_id
_entity_poly.type
_entity_poly.pdbx_seq_one_letter_code
_entity_poly.pdbx_strand_id
1 'polypeptide(L)'
;MASQEIQMPSSCEVPDIPCGTRVFSTLPYAFILIELILGCWVWILVAATGVVISINNGWVMYVSVSCFLFSLILLMVYVCGLHKKNCGTWRIVDVIYHGIAAIFYLSAAVLVVNAAIVCNSTINSSCTLVNYRLLSAASVFAFVTSLLYMLHSFQSYVR
;
A
#
# COMPACT_ATOMS: atom_id res chain seq x y z
N MET A 1 -18.09 61.76 -8.22
CA MET A 1 -18.82 60.53 -8.59
C MET A 1 -17.97 59.77 -9.58
N ALA A 2 -17.21 58.78 -9.12
CA ALA A 2 -16.56 57.79 -9.95
C ALA A 2 -17.09 56.43 -9.46
N SER A 3 -17.83 55.76 -10.33
CA SER A 3 -18.44 54.46 -10.09
C SER A 3 -17.35 53.39 -10.07
N GLN A 4 -17.13 52.79 -8.91
CA GLN A 4 -16.21 51.67 -8.72
C GLN A 4 -16.91 50.40 -9.21
N GLU A 5 -16.48 49.87 -10.35
CA GLU A 5 -16.96 48.58 -10.86
C GLU A 5 -16.58 47.47 -9.89
N ILE A 6 -17.57 46.66 -9.51
CA ILE A 6 -17.38 45.46 -8.69
C ILE A 6 -16.69 44.43 -9.57
N GLN A 7 -15.38 44.28 -9.38
CA GLN A 7 -14.59 43.27 -10.03
C GLN A 7 -15.01 41.90 -9.47
N MET A 8 -15.81 41.17 -10.25
CA MET A 8 -16.16 39.78 -9.97
C MET A 8 -14.86 38.96 -9.96
N PRO A 9 -14.55 38.20 -8.89
CA PRO A 9 -13.40 37.32 -8.90
C PRO A 9 -13.56 36.32 -10.05
N SER A 10 -12.65 36.45 -11.02
CA SER A 10 -12.46 35.52 -12.12
C SER A 10 -12.45 34.10 -11.58
N SER A 11 -13.24 33.25 -12.24
CA SER A 11 -13.11 31.79 -12.32
C SER A 11 -12.25 31.16 -11.24
N CYS A 12 -12.88 30.36 -10.37
CA CYS A 12 -12.21 29.32 -9.61
C CYS A 12 -11.22 28.61 -10.55
N GLU A 13 -9.93 28.94 -10.43
CA GLU A 13 -8.86 28.25 -11.14
C GLU A 13 -8.83 26.84 -10.54
N VAL A 14 -9.66 25.97 -11.11
CA VAL A 14 -9.57 24.54 -10.89
C VAL A 14 -8.15 24.19 -11.31
N PRO A 15 -7.27 23.77 -10.39
CA PRO A 15 -5.92 23.39 -10.76
C PRO A 15 -6.07 22.28 -11.79
N ASP A 16 -5.50 22.45 -12.98
CA ASP A 16 -5.58 21.47 -14.07
C ASP A 16 -5.21 20.08 -13.55
N ILE A 17 -6.22 19.27 -13.24
CA ILE A 17 -6.04 17.91 -12.75
C ILE A 17 -5.79 17.07 -14.00
N PRO A 18 -4.54 16.63 -14.27
CA PRO A 18 -4.22 15.92 -15.49
C PRO A 18 -5.03 14.62 -15.53
N CYS A 19 -5.78 14.42 -16.62
CA CYS A 19 -6.45 13.15 -16.93
C CYS A 19 -5.60 12.38 -17.96
N GLY A 20 -5.44 11.06 -17.77
CA GLY A 20 -4.77 10.17 -18.71
C GLY A 20 -3.41 9.64 -18.22
N THR A 21 -2.51 9.25 -19.14
CA THR A 21 -1.20 8.65 -18.83
C THR A 21 -0.22 9.61 -18.12
N ARG A 22 -0.51 10.92 -18.08
CA ARG A 22 0.20 11.89 -17.24
C ARG A 22 -0.06 11.73 -15.73
N VAL A 23 -1.09 10.97 -15.34
CA VAL A 23 -1.37 10.59 -13.94
C VAL A 23 -0.23 9.72 -13.35
N PHE A 24 0.49 8.96 -14.18
CA PHE A 24 1.66 8.17 -13.75
C PHE A 24 2.86 9.01 -13.33
N SER A 25 2.84 10.33 -13.56
CA SER A 25 3.92 11.26 -13.19
C SER A 25 3.55 12.17 -12.01
N THR A 26 2.42 11.91 -11.35
CA THR A 26 2.03 12.61 -10.11
C THR A 26 2.46 11.73 -8.93
N LEU A 27 3.30 12.26 -8.04
CA LEU A 27 3.83 11.63 -6.81
C LEU A 27 2.92 10.57 -6.12
N PRO A 28 1.61 10.80 -5.87
CA PRO A 28 0.75 9.80 -5.22
C PRO A 28 0.62 8.47 -5.99
N TYR A 29 0.68 8.49 -7.32
CA TYR A 29 0.48 7.29 -8.14
C TYR A 29 1.73 6.38 -8.14
N ALA A 30 2.92 6.96 -7.91
CA ALA A 30 4.16 6.21 -7.79
C ALA A 30 4.22 5.40 -6.49
N PHE A 31 3.73 5.96 -5.37
CA PHE A 31 3.70 5.25 -4.09
C PHE A 31 2.78 4.02 -4.14
N ILE A 32 1.56 4.17 -4.66
CA ILE A 32 0.61 3.04 -4.79
C ILE A 32 1.20 1.93 -5.67
N LEU A 33 1.88 2.28 -6.76
CA LEU A 33 2.45 1.29 -7.67
C LEU A 33 3.62 0.53 -7.03
N ILE A 34 4.47 1.22 -6.27
CA ILE A 34 5.56 0.60 -5.52
C ILE A 34 5.01 -0.28 -4.38
N GLU A 35 4.01 0.20 -3.64
CA GLU A 35 3.30 -0.57 -2.61
C GLU A 35 2.66 -1.83 -3.17
N LEU A 36 2.09 -1.74 -4.38
CA LEU A 36 1.47 -2.86 -5.08
C LEU A 36 2.52 -3.93 -5.45
N ILE A 37 3.67 -3.52 -6.00
CA ILE A 37 4.75 -4.44 -6.39
C ILE A 37 5.34 -5.13 -5.16
N LEU A 38 5.64 -4.37 -4.10
CA LEU A 38 6.25 -4.93 -2.89
C LEU A 38 5.25 -5.80 -2.12
N GLY A 39 3.99 -5.38 -2.04
CA GLY A 39 2.90 -6.21 -1.52
C GLY A 39 2.76 -7.52 -2.31
N CYS A 40 2.82 -7.46 -3.64
CA CYS A 40 2.86 -8.66 -4.50
C CYS A 40 3.98 -9.61 -4.13
N TRP A 41 5.17 -9.07 -3.92
CA TRP A 41 6.34 -9.86 -3.57
C TRP A 41 6.17 -10.62 -2.26
N VAL A 42 5.53 -10.02 -1.25
CA VAL A 42 5.34 -10.64 0.07
C VAL A 42 4.55 -11.94 -0.04
N TRP A 43 3.37 -11.93 -0.66
CA TRP A 43 2.56 -13.15 -0.75
C TRP A 43 3.11 -14.17 -1.73
N ILE A 44 3.76 -13.75 -2.83
CA ILE A 44 4.42 -14.67 -3.77
C ILE A 44 5.58 -15.42 -3.09
N LEU A 45 6.43 -14.71 -2.34
CA LEU A 45 7.55 -15.32 -1.61
C LEU A 45 7.07 -16.27 -0.53
N VAL A 46 6.01 -15.90 0.21
CA VAL A 46 5.41 -16.77 1.23
C VAL A 46 4.77 -18.00 0.59
N ALA A 47 4.03 -17.85 -0.51
CA ALA A 47 3.43 -18.97 -1.25
C ALA A 47 4.50 -19.92 -1.81
N ALA A 48 5.62 -19.39 -2.30
CA ALA A 48 6.73 -20.18 -2.82
C ALA A 48 7.39 -21.09 -1.77
N THR A 49 7.20 -20.82 -0.47
CA THR A 49 7.64 -21.75 0.59
C THR A 49 6.74 -22.99 0.74
N GLY A 50 5.63 -23.06 0.01
CA GLY A 50 4.62 -24.12 0.19
C GLY A 50 3.85 -24.00 1.51
N VAL A 51 3.89 -22.84 2.17
CA VAL A 51 3.10 -22.55 3.39
C VAL A 51 3.46 -23.50 4.54
N VAL A 52 4.78 -23.70 4.76
CA VAL A 52 5.34 -24.65 5.75
C VAL A 52 4.77 -24.45 7.15
N ILE A 53 4.56 -23.20 7.58
CA ILE A 53 3.95 -22.85 8.86
C ILE A 53 2.58 -22.25 8.56
N SER A 54 1.57 -23.11 8.44
CA SER A 54 0.28 -22.75 7.85
C SER A 54 -0.44 -21.60 8.57
N ILE A 55 -0.36 -21.55 9.90
CA ILE A 55 -1.03 -20.50 10.69
C ILE A 55 -0.39 -19.12 10.49
N ASN A 56 0.94 -19.02 10.58
CA ASN A 56 1.65 -17.75 10.40
C ASN A 56 1.59 -17.28 8.94
N ASN A 57 1.94 -18.16 8.01
CA ASN A 57 2.01 -17.84 6.59
C ASN A 57 0.61 -17.58 5.99
N GLY A 58 -0.43 -18.25 6.51
CA GLY A 58 -1.81 -18.03 6.11
C GLY A 58 -2.30 -16.62 6.44
N TRP A 59 -2.00 -16.11 7.63
CA TRP A 59 -2.31 -14.72 7.99
C TRP A 59 -1.64 -13.71 7.06
N VAL A 60 -0.36 -13.93 6.77
CA VAL A 60 0.44 -13.05 5.91
C VAL A 60 -0.13 -13.01 4.50
N MET A 61 -0.50 -14.17 3.94
CA MET A 61 -1.15 -14.23 2.63
C MET A 61 -2.50 -13.53 2.64
N TYR A 62 -3.34 -13.76 3.66
CA TYR A 62 -4.65 -13.09 3.77
C TYR A 62 -4.50 -11.57 3.77
N VAL A 63 -3.63 -11.03 4.64
CA VAL A 63 -3.37 -9.60 4.75
C VAL A 63 -2.87 -9.04 3.42
N SER A 64 -1.86 -9.68 2.84
CA SER A 64 -1.17 -9.15 1.68
C SER A 64 -2.04 -9.18 0.41
N VAL A 65 -2.77 -10.29 0.17
CA VAL A 65 -3.70 -10.41 -0.95
C VAL A 65 -4.88 -9.46 -0.80
N SER A 66 -5.45 -9.34 0.40
CA SER A 66 -6.58 -8.42 0.64
C SER A 66 -6.15 -6.97 0.39
N CYS A 67 -5.03 -6.53 0.97
CA CYS A 67 -4.52 -5.17 0.74
C CYS A 67 -4.15 -4.95 -0.73
N PHE A 68 -3.63 -5.95 -1.44
CA PHE A 68 -3.38 -5.84 -2.88
C PHE A 68 -4.68 -5.57 -3.66
N LEU A 69 -5.76 -6.30 -3.36
CA LEU A 69 -7.06 -6.10 -4.01
C LEU A 69 -7.65 -4.72 -3.70
N PHE A 70 -7.61 -4.29 -2.45
CA PHE A 70 -8.12 -2.96 -2.07
C PHE A 70 -7.28 -1.83 -2.69
N SER A 71 -5.94 -1.95 -2.71
CA SER A 71 -5.07 -0.97 -3.36
C SER A 71 -5.27 -0.94 -4.88
N LEU A 72 -5.55 -2.07 -5.52
CA LEU A 72 -5.95 -2.13 -6.92
C LEU A 72 -7.28 -1.41 -7.17
N ILE A 73 -8.27 -1.59 -6.29
CA ILE A 73 -9.56 -0.90 -6.40
C ILE A 73 -9.35 0.61 -6.26
N LEU A 74 -8.60 1.05 -5.25
CA LEU A 74 -8.29 2.48 -5.06
C LEU A 74 -7.59 3.06 -6.29
N LEU A 75 -6.60 2.35 -6.84
CA LEU A 75 -5.94 2.73 -8.08
C LEU A 75 -6.94 2.94 -9.22
N MET A 76 -7.90 2.03 -9.39
CA MET A 76 -8.94 2.15 -10.43
C MET A 76 -9.86 3.35 -10.19
N VAL A 77 -10.25 3.62 -8.94
CA VAL A 77 -11.02 4.84 -8.62
C VAL A 77 -10.19 6.09 -8.95
N TYR A 78 -8.87 6.06 -8.73
CA TYR A 78 -7.95 7.17 -9.01
C TYR A 78 -7.84 7.45 -10.50
N VAL A 79 -7.71 6.41 -11.31
CA VAL A 79 -7.70 6.50 -12.79
C VAL A 79 -9.04 7.00 -13.33
N CYS A 80 -10.15 6.50 -12.79
CA CYS A 80 -11.50 6.89 -13.24
C CYS A 80 -11.89 8.32 -12.84
N GLY A 81 -11.11 9.00 -11.99
CA GLY A 81 -11.33 10.41 -11.64
C GLY A 81 -12.58 10.67 -10.79
N LEU A 82 -13.18 9.63 -10.19
CA LEU A 82 -14.36 9.71 -9.31
C LEU A 82 -14.13 10.61 -8.07
N HIS A 83 -12.86 10.85 -7.73
CA HIS A 83 -12.42 11.71 -6.63
C HIS A 83 -12.71 13.20 -6.83
N LYS A 84 -12.89 13.67 -8.07
CA LYS A 84 -12.96 15.10 -8.41
C LYS A 84 -14.13 15.85 -7.76
N LYS A 85 -15.19 15.16 -7.29
CA LYS A 85 -16.37 15.79 -6.67
C LYS A 85 -16.30 15.94 -5.14
N ASN A 86 -15.53 15.12 -4.42
CA ASN A 86 -15.55 15.05 -2.95
C ASN A 86 -14.14 14.96 -2.33
N CYS A 87 -13.24 15.86 -2.72
CA CYS A 87 -11.80 15.80 -2.40
C CYS A 87 -11.50 15.60 -0.90
N GLY A 88 -12.22 16.28 0.01
CA GLY A 88 -12.01 16.17 1.45
C GLY A 88 -12.37 14.81 2.06
N THR A 89 -13.48 14.20 1.65
CA THR A 89 -13.92 12.88 2.13
C THR A 89 -13.01 11.77 1.63
N TRP A 90 -12.60 11.84 0.36
CA TRP A 90 -11.70 10.85 -0.23
C TRP A 90 -10.32 10.86 0.40
N ARG A 91 -9.81 12.04 0.80
CA ARG A 91 -8.55 12.15 1.56
C ARG A 91 -8.60 11.42 2.90
N ILE A 92 -9.69 11.55 3.65
CA ILE A 92 -9.85 10.87 4.95
C ILE A 92 -9.88 9.36 4.75
N VAL A 93 -10.60 8.88 3.74
CA VAL A 93 -10.66 7.46 3.37
C VAL A 93 -9.27 6.93 3.01
N ASP A 94 -8.51 7.68 2.23
CA ASP A 94 -7.15 7.32 1.82
C ASP A 94 -6.20 7.20 3.01
N VAL A 95 -6.19 8.18 3.91
CA VAL A 95 -5.35 8.18 5.14
C VAL A 95 -5.69 7.00 6.03
N ILE A 96 -6.99 6.76 6.28
CA ILE A 96 -7.45 5.65 7.15
C ILE A 96 -7.09 4.30 6.52
N TYR A 97 -7.31 4.13 5.21
CA TYR A 97 -6.99 2.90 4.52
C TYR A 97 -5.49 2.58 4.60
N HIS A 98 -4.62 3.53 4.22
CA HIS A 98 -3.18 3.31 4.24
C HIS A 98 -2.65 3.11 5.66
N GLY A 99 -3.23 3.79 6.66
CA GLY A 99 -2.90 3.58 8.07
C GLY A 99 -3.27 2.19 8.58
N ILE A 100 -4.48 1.70 8.25
CA ILE A 100 -4.93 0.34 8.60
C ILE A 100 -4.06 -0.70 7.88
N ALA A 101 -3.79 -0.51 6.59
CA ALA A 101 -2.93 -1.39 5.79
C ALA A 101 -1.51 -1.46 6.37
N ALA A 102 -0.95 -0.34 6.84
CA ALA A 102 0.35 -0.31 7.50
C ALA A 102 0.40 -1.18 8.75
N ILE A 103 -0.63 -1.11 9.61
CA ILE A 103 -0.74 -1.91 10.84
C ILE A 103 -0.87 -3.39 10.50
N PHE A 104 -1.69 -3.74 9.52
CA PHE A 104 -1.82 -5.12 9.07
C PHE A 104 -0.52 -5.66 8.47
N TYR A 105 0.19 -4.88 7.64
CA TYR A 105 1.50 -5.27 7.12
C TYR A 105 2.57 -5.38 8.20
N LEU A 106 2.51 -4.57 9.25
CA LEU A 106 3.38 -4.70 10.41
C LEU A 106 3.11 -6.01 11.16
N SER A 107 1.83 -6.36 11.37
CA SER A 107 1.41 -7.64 11.94
C SER A 107 1.92 -8.81 11.07
N ALA A 108 1.74 -8.73 9.76
CA ALA A 108 2.24 -9.73 8.82
C ALA A 108 3.77 -9.85 8.91
N ALA A 109 4.51 -8.74 8.95
CA ALA A 109 5.98 -8.75 9.06
C ALA A 109 6.45 -9.48 10.33
N VAL A 110 5.85 -9.19 11.48
CA VAL A 110 6.16 -9.90 12.74
C VAL A 110 5.89 -11.39 12.63
N LEU A 111 4.77 -11.79 12.01
CA LEU A 111 4.42 -13.20 11.82
C LEU A 111 5.36 -13.92 10.84
N VAL A 112 5.81 -13.28 9.76
CA VAL A 112 6.82 -13.83 8.83
C VAL A 112 8.16 -14.00 9.54
N VAL A 113 8.59 -13.02 10.35
CA VAL A 113 9.83 -13.13 11.13
C VAL A 113 9.76 -14.31 12.09
N ASN A 114 8.64 -14.47 12.81
CA ASN A 114 8.45 -15.62 13.68
C ASN A 114 8.50 -16.94 12.89
N ALA A 115 7.87 -17.00 11.71
CA ALA A 115 7.94 -18.16 10.83
C ALA A 115 9.38 -18.45 10.37
N ALA A 116 10.17 -17.42 10.06
CA ALA A 116 11.57 -17.56 9.68
C ALA A 116 12.42 -18.11 10.84
N ILE A 117 12.19 -17.65 12.07
CA ILE A 117 12.90 -18.13 13.27
C ILE A 117 12.58 -19.61 13.53
N VAL A 118 11.30 -19.98 13.49
CA VAL A 118 10.87 -21.39 13.66
C VAL A 118 11.44 -22.27 12.55
N CYS A 119 11.42 -21.78 11.30
CA CYS A 119 12.03 -22.46 10.17
C CYS A 119 13.53 -22.69 10.39
N ASN A 120 14.26 -21.68 10.91
CA ASN A 120 15.68 -21.79 11.22
C ASN A 120 15.98 -22.87 12.28
N SER A 121 15.18 -22.95 13.33
CA SER A 121 15.31 -23.98 14.38
C SER A 121 14.95 -25.39 13.91
N THR A 122 14.26 -25.53 12.77
CA THR A 122 13.78 -26.82 12.22
C THR A 122 14.36 -27.12 10.84
N ILE A 123 15.48 -26.46 10.49
CA ILE A 123 16.23 -26.73 9.26
C ILE A 123 16.60 -28.22 9.23
N ASN A 124 16.34 -28.87 8.09
CA ASN A 124 16.54 -30.31 7.79
C ASN A 124 15.44 -31.26 8.28
N SER A 125 14.45 -30.80 9.05
CA SER A 125 13.30 -31.63 9.46
C SER A 125 12.04 -31.23 8.70
N SER A 126 11.52 -30.03 9.02
CA SER A 126 10.25 -29.53 8.47
C SER A 126 10.47 -28.36 7.52
N CYS A 127 11.63 -27.70 7.59
CA CYS A 127 11.95 -26.54 6.77
C CYS A 127 13.28 -26.71 6.04
N THR A 128 13.37 -26.18 4.82
CA THR A 128 14.60 -26.16 4.03
C THR A 128 15.32 -24.82 4.18
N LEU A 129 16.62 -24.80 3.88
CA LEU A 129 17.39 -23.56 3.84
C LEU A 129 16.83 -22.55 2.82
N VAL A 130 16.24 -23.04 1.73
CA VAL A 130 15.57 -22.21 0.72
C VAL A 130 14.35 -21.52 1.32
N ASN A 131 13.50 -22.26 2.04
CA ASN A 131 12.32 -21.69 2.72
C ASN A 131 12.70 -20.62 3.74
N TYR A 132 13.77 -20.83 4.52
CA TYR A 132 14.29 -19.82 5.43
C TYR A 132 14.66 -18.53 4.70
N ARG A 133 15.43 -18.61 3.61
CA ARG A 133 15.83 -17.44 2.80
C ARG A 133 14.62 -16.72 2.19
N LEU A 134 13.63 -17.46 1.72
CA LEU A 134 12.39 -16.90 1.19
C LEU A 134 11.59 -16.15 2.27
N LEU A 135 11.44 -16.73 3.48
CA LEU A 135 10.77 -16.07 4.60
C LEU A 135 11.54 -14.83 5.08
N SER A 136 12.87 -14.89 5.13
CA SER A 136 13.70 -13.72 5.45
C SER A 136 13.59 -12.62 4.40
N ALA A 137 13.52 -12.95 3.11
CA ALA A 137 13.26 -11.96 2.07
C ALA A 137 11.85 -11.37 2.22
N ALA A 138 10.84 -12.23 2.42
CA ALA A 138 9.44 -11.81 2.59
C ALA A 138 9.26 -10.87 3.79
N SER A 139 9.97 -11.09 4.91
CA SER A 139 9.89 -10.21 6.07
C SER A 139 10.44 -8.82 5.77
N VAL A 140 11.57 -8.72 5.07
CA VAL A 140 12.14 -7.43 4.64
C VAL A 140 11.16 -6.68 3.75
N PHE A 141 10.58 -7.36 2.75
CA PHE A 141 9.57 -6.74 1.89
C PHE A 141 8.32 -6.33 2.64
N ALA A 142 7.87 -7.12 3.63
CA ALA A 142 6.70 -6.77 4.46
C ALA A 142 6.97 -5.53 5.33
N PHE A 143 8.16 -5.39 5.93
CA PHE A 143 8.54 -4.19 6.67
C PHE A 143 8.62 -2.96 5.77
N VAL A 144 9.27 -3.08 4.60
CA VAL A 144 9.35 -1.96 3.65
C VAL A 144 7.95 -1.56 3.18
N THR A 145 7.08 -2.53 2.89
CA THR A 145 5.68 -2.27 2.50
C THR A 145 4.91 -1.56 3.60
N SER A 146 5.05 -1.98 4.87
CA SER A 146 4.43 -1.31 6.02
C SER A 146 4.90 0.15 6.16
N LEU A 147 6.21 0.40 5.99
CA LEU A 147 6.77 1.75 6.02
C LEU A 147 6.24 2.63 4.89
N LEU A 148 6.10 2.09 3.68
CA LEU A 148 5.54 2.82 2.55
C LEU A 148 4.07 3.19 2.80
N TYR A 149 3.25 2.25 3.26
CA TYR A 149 1.86 2.53 3.65
C TYR A 149 1.77 3.61 4.74
N MET A 150 2.66 3.59 5.74
CA MET A 150 2.75 4.66 6.74
C MET A 150 3.11 6.01 6.11
N LEU A 151 4.17 6.06 5.29
CA LEU A 151 4.62 7.29 4.64
C LEU A 151 3.53 7.88 3.74
N HIS A 152 2.81 7.02 3.02
CA HIS A 152 1.68 7.43 2.19
C HIS A 152 0.55 8.02 3.05
N SER A 153 0.19 7.38 4.16
CA SER A 153 -0.78 7.92 5.11
C SER A 153 -0.37 9.30 5.65
N PHE A 154 0.90 9.49 6.02
CA PHE A 154 1.41 10.79 6.47
C PHE A 154 1.39 11.86 5.38
N GLN A 155 1.79 11.53 4.15
CA GLN A 155 1.76 12.46 3.03
C GLN A 155 0.33 12.87 2.68
N SER A 156 -0.62 11.93 2.69
CA SER A 156 -2.04 12.20 2.49
C SER A 156 -2.67 13.00 3.64
N TYR A 157 -2.11 12.94 4.85
CA TYR A 157 -2.55 13.75 5.99
C TYR A 157 -2.03 15.19 5.94
N VAL A 158 -0.76 15.37 5.55
CA VAL A 158 -0.10 16.69 5.50
C VAL A 158 -0.61 17.56 4.34
N ARG A 159 -1.00 16.93 3.23
CA ARG A 159 -1.47 17.62 2.01
C ARG A 159 -2.97 17.89 2.05
#